data_AF-B7GUS3-F1
#
_entry.id   AF-B7GUS3-F1
#
_cell.length_a   1.000
_cell.length_b   1.000
_cell.length_c   1.000
_cell.angle_alpha   90.00
_cell.angle_beta   90.00
_cell.angle_gamma   90.00
#
_symmetry.space_group_name_H-M   'P 1'
#
loop_
_entity.id
_entity.type
_entity.pdbx_description
1 polymer ?
#
loop_
_entity_poly.entity_id
_entity_poly.type
_entity_poly.pdbx_seq_one_letter_code
_entity_poly.pdbx_strand_id
1 'polypeptide(L)'
;MLTCSMSKNKSSRARRCPLCGRAMRRNGFTGAGSQRWRCDGCRSSSTARRDDSRRMAEFRAFLAWVTGKESMGEAAERRWMDVPVQRCLVHVLRNTRVDLTNRPRGEAGRELLGLARRLVRVTTADEAAAWLKELNDWHGRHDDHLKERTVAKQDPMHARGRKWWWTHERLRRAYFRLVRLNRAGVLFAFCDPAVLKGGGPLPSATNQLEGGVNAVVKRALDHHRGLSEEHMRRCREWAIYMLTEQPDPMALVTPEHWRMRKGKPAGNDGPMPGTMTAVQEPTDGVDAYESGFGIRKGWAGRST
;
A
#
# COMPACT_ATOMS: atom_id res chain seq x y z
N MET A 1 -21.59 -33.65 -56.85
CA MET A 1 -21.17 -32.25 -56.63
C MET A 1 -20.88 -32.07 -55.15
N LEU A 2 -19.62 -32.23 -54.74
CA LEU A 2 -19.18 -31.98 -53.37
C LEU A 2 -18.77 -30.51 -53.28
N THR A 3 -19.60 -29.67 -52.67
CA THR A 3 -19.25 -28.27 -52.39
C THR A 3 -18.19 -28.22 -51.30
N CYS A 4 -16.96 -27.89 -51.68
CA CYS A 4 -15.86 -27.59 -50.77
C CYS A 4 -16.20 -26.33 -49.96
N SER A 5 -16.63 -26.50 -48.72
CA SER A 5 -16.76 -25.42 -47.75
C SER A 5 -15.35 -24.94 -47.38
N MET A 6 -14.88 -23.87 -48.03
CA MET A 6 -13.66 -23.17 -47.64
C MET A 6 -13.81 -22.62 -46.22
N SER A 7 -13.31 -23.35 -45.23
CA SER A 7 -13.10 -22.84 -43.88
C SER A 7 -11.99 -21.79 -43.95
N LYS A 8 -12.39 -20.51 -44.00
CA LYS A 8 -11.45 -19.38 -43.91
C LYS A 8 -10.63 -19.54 -42.62
N ASN A 9 -9.32 -19.75 -42.74
CA ASN A 9 -8.39 -19.71 -41.62
C ASN A 9 -8.56 -18.39 -40.86
N LYS A 10 -9.16 -18.45 -39.68
CA LYS A 10 -9.42 -17.28 -38.84
C LYS A 10 -8.15 -16.96 -38.05
N SER A 11 -7.63 -15.74 -38.21
CA SER A 11 -6.47 -15.23 -37.48
C SER A 11 -6.59 -15.46 -35.96
N SER A 12 -5.52 -15.89 -35.31
CA SER A 12 -5.42 -16.01 -33.84
C SER A 12 -5.65 -14.67 -33.10
N ARG A 13 -5.53 -13.54 -33.82
CA ARG A 13 -5.80 -12.19 -33.31
C ARG A 13 -7.26 -11.75 -33.47
N ALA A 14 -8.14 -12.61 -34.01
CA ALA A 14 -9.55 -12.27 -34.18
C ALA A 14 -10.24 -12.09 -32.82
N ARG A 15 -11.00 -11.00 -32.69
CA ARG A 15 -11.78 -10.72 -31.48
C ARG A 15 -12.80 -11.85 -31.24
N ARG A 16 -12.82 -12.38 -30.02
CA ARG A 16 -13.70 -13.49 -29.62
C ARG A 16 -15.02 -12.98 -29.03
N CYS A 17 -16.08 -13.73 -29.28
CA CYS A 17 -17.40 -13.48 -28.72
C CYS A 17 -17.38 -13.74 -27.20
N PRO A 18 -17.90 -12.81 -26.37
CA PRO A 18 -17.96 -12.99 -24.92
C PRO A 18 -18.96 -14.05 -24.47
N LEU A 19 -19.91 -14.47 -25.33
CA LEU A 19 -20.91 -15.50 -24.98
C LEU A 19 -20.48 -16.91 -25.40
N CYS A 20 -19.81 -17.06 -26.55
CA CYS A 20 -19.56 -18.38 -27.13
C CYS A 20 -18.13 -18.59 -27.67
N GLY A 21 -17.21 -17.63 -27.45
CA GLY A 21 -15.80 -17.74 -27.82
C GLY A 21 -15.49 -17.70 -29.32
N ARG A 22 -16.48 -17.80 -30.21
CA ARG A 22 -16.27 -17.76 -31.67
C ARG A 22 -15.73 -16.40 -32.14
N ALA A 23 -14.90 -16.41 -33.18
CA ALA A 23 -14.39 -15.18 -33.79
C ALA A 23 -15.54 -14.31 -34.31
N MET A 24 -15.47 -13.01 -34.02
CA MET A 24 -16.44 -12.00 -34.42
C MET A 24 -15.98 -11.28 -35.71
N ARG A 25 -16.95 -10.80 -36.50
CA ARG A 25 -16.69 -9.96 -37.69
C ARG A 25 -16.96 -8.49 -37.39
N ARG A 26 -16.34 -7.58 -38.14
CA ARG A 26 -16.66 -6.14 -38.10
C ARG A 26 -18.11 -5.93 -38.56
N ASN A 27 -18.83 -5.05 -37.89
CA ASN A 27 -20.26 -4.80 -38.11
C ASN A 27 -20.59 -3.30 -37.96
N GLY A 28 -19.94 -2.46 -38.77
CA GLY A 28 -20.12 -1.01 -38.76
C GLY A 28 -19.55 -0.32 -37.53
N PHE A 29 -19.96 0.92 -37.32
CA PHE A 29 -19.54 1.79 -36.22
C PHE A 29 -20.75 2.20 -35.36
N THR A 30 -20.51 2.57 -34.10
CA THR A 30 -21.53 3.23 -33.26
C THR A 30 -21.66 4.71 -33.65
N GLY A 31 -22.71 5.39 -33.15
CA GLY A 31 -22.85 6.85 -33.33
C GLY A 31 -21.68 7.66 -32.75
N ALA A 32 -20.91 7.08 -31.82
CA ALA A 32 -19.67 7.65 -31.28
C ALA A 32 -18.40 7.20 -32.05
N GLY A 33 -18.54 6.66 -33.27
CA GLY A 33 -17.41 6.27 -34.13
C GLY A 33 -16.65 5.01 -33.71
N SER A 34 -17.13 4.23 -32.74
CA SER A 34 -16.44 3.02 -32.28
C SER A 34 -16.79 1.80 -33.13
N GLN A 35 -15.79 1.02 -33.54
CA GLN A 35 -16.02 -0.21 -34.32
C GLN A 35 -16.88 -1.22 -33.53
N ARG A 36 -18.03 -1.58 -34.10
CA ARG A 36 -18.91 -2.64 -33.61
C ARG A 36 -18.54 -3.97 -34.26
N TRP A 37 -18.67 -5.05 -33.50
CA TRP A 37 -18.36 -6.41 -33.87
C TRP A 37 -19.62 -7.28 -33.70
N ARG A 38 -19.82 -8.27 -34.57
CA ARG A 38 -20.96 -9.19 -34.50
C ARG A 38 -20.50 -10.65 -34.50
N CYS A 39 -21.14 -11.44 -33.66
CA CYS A 39 -21.00 -12.89 -33.57
C CYS A 39 -21.99 -13.57 -34.53
N ASP A 40 -21.51 -14.49 -35.35
CA ASP A 40 -22.37 -15.14 -36.35
C ASP A 40 -23.12 -16.35 -35.79
N GLY A 41 -22.57 -17.00 -34.76
CA GLY A 41 -23.24 -18.13 -34.10
C GLY A 41 -24.36 -17.70 -33.16
N CYS A 42 -24.13 -16.64 -32.40
CA CYS A 42 -24.98 -16.20 -31.31
C CYS A 42 -25.70 -14.87 -31.59
N ARG A 43 -25.45 -14.25 -32.76
CA ARG A 43 -26.00 -12.96 -33.21
C ARG A 43 -25.73 -11.77 -32.28
N SER A 44 -24.99 -11.95 -31.19
CA SER A 44 -24.63 -10.88 -30.27
C SER A 44 -23.73 -9.84 -30.96
N SER A 45 -23.91 -8.59 -30.58
CA SER A 45 -23.06 -7.48 -31.02
C SER A 45 -22.33 -6.89 -29.83
N SER A 46 -21.07 -6.54 -30.03
CA SER A 46 -20.24 -5.89 -29.01
C SER A 46 -19.41 -4.78 -29.62
N THR A 47 -18.90 -3.88 -28.80
CA THR A 47 -17.85 -2.93 -29.18
C THR A 47 -16.55 -3.34 -28.49
N ALA A 48 -15.41 -2.96 -29.06
CA ALA A 48 -14.15 -3.13 -28.36
C ALA A 48 -14.07 -2.14 -27.20
N ARG A 49 -14.41 -2.57 -25.98
CA ARG A 49 -14.03 -1.82 -24.78
C ARG A 49 -12.50 -1.81 -24.71
N ARG A 50 -11.89 -0.62 -24.65
CA ARG A 50 -10.46 -0.43 -24.34
C ARG A 50 -10.25 -0.50 -22.82
N ASP A 51 -10.67 -1.61 -22.20
CA ASP A 51 -10.40 -1.81 -20.77
C ASP A 51 -8.88 -1.81 -20.50
N ASP A 52 -8.09 -2.24 -21.48
CA ASP A 52 -6.62 -2.19 -21.46
C ASP A 52 -6.06 -0.78 -21.34
N SER A 53 -6.68 0.24 -21.98
CA SER A 53 -6.20 1.62 -21.87
C SER A 53 -6.46 2.21 -20.49
N ARG A 54 -7.59 1.86 -19.86
CA ARG A 54 -7.90 2.28 -18.50
C ARG A 54 -6.95 1.61 -17.49
N ARG A 55 -6.77 0.30 -17.60
CA ARG A 55 -5.83 -0.47 -16.76
C ARG A 55 -4.39 0.00 -16.94
N MET A 56 -3.97 0.33 -18.17
CA MET A 56 -2.64 0.88 -18.42
C MET A 56 -2.47 2.27 -17.81
N ALA A 57 -3.49 3.13 -17.86
CA ALA A 57 -3.46 4.43 -17.22
C ALA A 57 -3.42 4.31 -15.67
N GLU A 58 -4.20 3.39 -15.11
CA GLU A 58 -4.17 3.03 -13.67
C GLU A 58 -2.78 2.52 -13.26
N PHE A 59 -2.19 1.61 -14.05
CA PHE A 59 -0.85 1.08 -13.79
C PHE A 59 0.23 2.14 -13.90
N ARG A 60 0.18 3.03 -14.90
CA ARG A 60 1.12 4.16 -15.01
C ARG A 60 1.01 5.12 -13.83
N ALA A 61 -0.21 5.40 -13.36
CA ALA A 61 -0.41 6.22 -12.17
C ALA A 61 0.16 5.56 -10.92
N PHE A 62 -0.06 4.25 -10.76
CA PHE A 62 0.54 3.46 -9.69
C PHE A 62 2.07 3.48 -9.75
N LEU A 63 2.66 3.29 -10.93
CA LEU A 63 4.10 3.36 -11.13
C LEU A 63 4.66 4.74 -10.78
N ALA A 64 4.02 5.82 -11.25
CA ALA A 64 4.42 7.19 -10.94
C ALA A 64 4.35 7.49 -9.44
N TRP A 65 3.37 6.94 -8.74
CA TRP A 65 3.26 7.06 -7.30
C TRP A 65 4.36 6.27 -6.57
N VAL A 66 4.53 4.97 -6.88
CA VAL A 66 5.46 4.10 -6.14
C VAL A 66 6.94 4.47 -6.37
N THR A 67 7.27 5.08 -7.51
CA THR A 67 8.62 5.59 -7.82
C THR A 67 8.77 7.09 -7.56
N GLY A 68 7.67 7.77 -7.21
CA GLY A 68 7.63 9.20 -6.95
C GLY A 68 7.87 9.57 -5.48
N LYS A 69 7.67 10.85 -5.16
CA LYS A 69 7.73 11.39 -3.79
C LYS A 69 6.35 11.67 -3.20
N GLU A 70 5.29 11.53 -4.01
CA GLU A 70 3.91 11.74 -3.58
C GLU A 70 3.54 10.70 -2.52
N SER A 71 2.90 11.15 -1.45
CA SER A 71 2.23 10.26 -0.51
C SER A 71 1.03 9.61 -1.19
N MET A 72 0.58 8.48 -0.63
CA MET A 72 -0.62 7.78 -1.13
C MET A 72 -1.87 8.67 -1.10
N GLY A 73 -1.96 9.60 -0.15
CA GLY A 73 -3.06 10.56 -0.05
C GLY A 73 -3.05 11.56 -1.21
N GLU A 74 -1.89 12.19 -1.46
CA GLU A 74 -1.73 13.15 -2.56
C GLU A 74 -1.98 12.49 -3.93
N ALA A 75 -1.46 11.27 -4.13
CA ALA A 75 -1.71 10.51 -5.35
C ALA A 75 -3.19 10.16 -5.53
N ALA A 76 -3.89 9.84 -4.44
CA ALA A 76 -5.32 9.54 -4.47
C ALA A 76 -6.14 10.78 -4.78
N GLU A 77 -5.89 11.91 -4.11
CA GLU A 77 -6.56 13.19 -4.33
C GLU A 77 -6.40 13.68 -5.79
N ARG A 78 -5.19 13.57 -6.34
CA ARG A 78 -4.91 13.98 -7.73
C ARG A 78 -5.67 13.14 -8.76
N ARG A 79 -5.93 11.86 -8.47
CA ARG A 79 -6.52 10.93 -9.45
C ARG A 79 -8.02 10.72 -9.27
N TRP A 80 -8.48 10.80 -8.03
CA TRP A 80 -9.84 10.49 -7.58
C TRP A 80 -10.32 11.57 -6.61
N MET A 81 -10.55 12.78 -7.15
CA MET A 81 -10.87 13.98 -6.37
C MET A 81 -12.11 13.81 -5.47
N ASP A 82 -13.05 12.95 -5.86
CA ASP A 82 -14.31 12.73 -5.15
C ASP A 82 -14.35 11.42 -4.35
N VAL A 83 -13.22 10.71 -4.20
CA VAL A 83 -13.17 9.44 -3.45
C VAL A 83 -12.72 9.71 -2.02
N PRO A 84 -13.57 9.42 -1.02
CA PRO A 84 -13.18 9.57 0.38
C PRO A 84 -12.01 8.66 0.74
N VAL A 85 -10.99 9.24 1.39
CA VAL A 85 -9.78 8.53 1.79
C VAL A 85 -9.89 8.12 3.25
N GLN A 86 -9.73 6.82 3.54
CA GLN A 86 -9.66 6.30 4.91
C GLN A 86 -8.22 6.06 5.34
N ARG A 87 -7.84 6.57 6.51
CA ARG A 87 -6.59 6.20 7.19
C ARG A 87 -6.80 4.93 8.01
N CYS A 88 -5.95 3.94 7.84
CA CYS A 88 -5.98 2.72 8.66
C CYS A 88 -5.87 3.06 10.17
N LEU A 89 -6.93 2.78 10.94
CA LEU A 89 -7.01 3.14 12.35
C LEU A 89 -5.94 2.43 13.20
N VAL A 90 -5.56 1.20 12.82
CA VAL A 90 -4.45 0.47 13.47
C VAL A 90 -3.13 1.22 13.32
N HIS A 91 -2.85 1.80 12.15
CA HIS A 91 -1.68 2.63 11.95
C HIS A 91 -1.76 3.95 12.74
N VAL A 92 -2.95 4.55 12.86
CA VAL A 92 -3.15 5.73 13.72
C VAL A 92 -2.81 5.38 15.17
N LEU A 93 -3.32 4.26 15.70
CA LEU A 93 -3.02 3.78 17.05
C LEU A 93 -1.53 3.49 17.24
N ARG A 94 -0.87 2.81 16.28
CA ARG A 94 0.57 2.53 16.35
C ARG A 94 1.37 3.84 16.42
N ASN A 95 1.07 4.82 15.57
CA ASN A 95 1.75 6.11 15.58
C ASN A 95 1.52 6.87 16.90
N THR A 96 0.32 6.80 17.46
CA THR A 96 0.03 7.39 18.77
C THR A 96 0.82 6.70 19.89
N ARG A 97 1.01 5.38 19.83
CA ARG A 97 1.86 4.64 20.78
C ARG A 97 3.34 4.98 20.65
N VAL A 98 3.84 5.33 19.46
CA VAL A 98 5.22 5.82 19.31
C VAL A 98 5.45 7.07 20.17
N ASP A 99 4.46 7.94 20.26
CA ASP A 99 4.53 9.15 21.07
C ASP A 99 4.24 8.90 22.55
N LEU A 100 3.14 8.23 22.89
CA LEU A 100 2.69 8.08 24.27
C LEU A 100 3.35 6.89 25.00
N THR A 101 3.93 5.94 24.26
CA THR A 101 4.32 4.60 24.72
C THR A 101 3.11 3.74 25.13
N ASN A 102 3.36 2.48 25.53
CA ASN A 102 2.29 1.60 26.02
C ASN A 102 1.89 1.86 27.48
N ARG A 103 2.74 2.55 28.25
CA ARG A 103 2.53 2.89 29.66
C ARG A 103 2.90 4.36 29.91
N PRO A 104 2.08 5.32 29.45
CA PRO A 104 2.30 6.73 29.73
C PRO A 104 2.28 6.96 31.24
N ARG A 105 3.19 7.80 31.75
CA ARG A 105 3.28 8.10 33.19
C ARG A 105 2.19 9.09 33.65
N GLY A 106 1.97 10.14 32.86
CA GLY A 106 0.97 11.17 33.17
C GLY A 106 -0.47 10.72 32.94
N GLU A 107 -1.40 11.28 33.71
CA GLU A 107 -2.85 11.06 33.56
C GLU A 107 -3.34 11.42 32.15
N ALA A 108 -3.02 12.62 31.67
CA ALA A 108 -3.38 13.09 30.32
C ALA A 108 -2.96 12.09 29.22
N GLY A 109 -1.74 11.53 29.34
CA GLY A 109 -1.23 10.53 28.40
C GLY A 109 -1.94 9.18 28.50
N ARG A 110 -2.28 8.72 29.71
CA ARG A 110 -3.02 7.47 29.93
C ARG A 110 -4.43 7.55 29.35
N GLU A 111 -5.12 8.66 29.58
CA GLU A 111 -6.45 8.90 29.04
C GLU A 111 -6.45 9.00 27.50
N LEU A 112 -5.51 9.77 26.93
CA LEU A 112 -5.40 9.89 25.47
C LEU A 112 -5.07 8.56 24.80
N LEU A 113 -4.23 7.73 25.45
CA LEU A 113 -3.99 6.36 24.97
C LEU A 113 -5.25 5.49 25.07
N GLY A 114 -6.07 5.67 26.10
CA GLY A 114 -7.39 5.05 26.23
C GLY A 114 -8.31 5.41 25.05
N LEU A 115 -8.39 6.70 24.72
CA LEU A 115 -9.13 7.18 23.54
C LEU A 115 -8.61 6.57 22.24
N ALA A 116 -7.29 6.56 22.04
CA ALA A 116 -6.69 5.96 20.86
C ALA A 116 -6.96 4.45 20.74
N ARG A 117 -7.07 3.72 21.87
CA ARG A 117 -7.45 2.30 21.87
C ARG A 117 -8.93 2.08 21.56
N ARG A 118 -9.82 3.00 21.96
CA ARG A 118 -11.23 2.96 21.58
C ARG A 118 -11.46 3.32 20.11
N LEU A 119 -10.62 4.19 19.54
CA LEU A 119 -10.70 4.60 18.12
C LEU A 119 -10.79 3.39 17.18
N VAL A 120 -9.94 2.37 17.37
CA VAL A 120 -9.90 1.19 16.49
C VAL A 120 -11.10 0.26 16.64
N ARG A 121 -11.99 0.52 17.60
CA ARG A 121 -13.23 -0.24 17.85
C ARG A 121 -14.46 0.43 17.27
N VAL A 122 -14.33 1.65 16.74
CA VAL A 122 -15.43 2.37 16.10
C VAL A 122 -15.82 1.66 14.81
N THR A 123 -17.12 1.45 14.65
CA THR A 123 -17.75 0.76 13.52
C THR A 123 -18.89 1.54 12.89
N THR A 124 -19.49 2.49 13.62
CA THR A 124 -20.64 3.28 13.15
C THR A 124 -20.38 4.79 13.18
N ALA A 125 -21.27 5.55 12.52
CA ALA A 125 -21.22 7.02 12.54
C ALA A 125 -21.51 7.59 13.94
N ASP A 126 -22.44 6.99 14.69
CA ASP A 126 -22.77 7.41 16.06
C ASP A 126 -21.61 7.17 17.02
N GLU A 127 -20.94 6.01 16.92
CA GLU A 127 -19.73 5.71 17.69
C GLU A 127 -18.59 6.69 17.34
N ALA A 128 -18.45 7.08 16.07
CA ALA A 128 -17.49 8.09 15.66
C ALA A 128 -17.80 9.46 16.27
N ALA A 129 -19.06 9.88 16.27
CA ALA A 129 -19.50 11.13 16.90
C ALA A 129 -19.25 11.13 18.42
N ALA A 130 -19.57 10.03 19.09
CA ALA A 130 -19.29 9.85 20.52
C ALA A 130 -17.78 9.91 20.80
N TRP A 131 -16.96 9.25 20.00
CA TRP A 131 -15.51 9.29 20.14
C TRP A 131 -14.94 10.71 19.96
N LEU A 132 -15.46 11.47 19.00
CA LEU A 132 -15.06 12.86 18.77
C LEU A 132 -15.45 13.78 19.93
N LYS A 133 -16.62 13.56 20.52
CA LYS A 133 -17.03 14.24 21.75
C LYS A 133 -16.03 13.95 22.87
N GLU A 134 -15.69 12.68 23.11
CA GLU A 134 -14.71 12.32 24.15
C GLU A 134 -13.32 12.95 23.90
N LEU A 135 -12.90 13.06 22.64
CA LEU A 135 -11.63 13.72 22.28
C LEU A 135 -11.67 15.23 22.61
N ASN A 136 -12.80 15.89 22.36
CA ASN A 136 -13.00 17.30 22.71
C ASN A 136 -13.06 17.49 24.23
N ASP A 137 -13.77 16.62 24.94
CA ASP A 137 -13.86 16.64 26.41
C ASP A 137 -12.48 16.43 27.05
N TRP A 138 -11.66 15.54 26.48
CA TRP A 138 -10.26 15.37 26.89
C TRP A 138 -9.43 16.63 26.67
N HIS A 139 -9.58 17.30 25.52
CA HIS A 139 -8.87 18.56 25.27
C HIS A 139 -9.29 19.63 26.28
N GLY A 140 -10.60 19.77 26.56
CA GLY A 140 -11.10 20.73 27.54
C GLY A 140 -10.49 20.56 28.93
N ARG A 141 -10.25 19.31 29.36
CA ARG A 141 -9.63 19.01 30.67
C ARG A 141 -8.12 19.20 30.71
N HIS A 142 -7.43 19.06 29.57
CA HIS A 142 -5.96 19.03 29.51
C HIS A 142 -5.33 20.15 28.66
N ASP A 143 -6.11 21.15 28.22
CA ASP A 143 -5.64 22.23 27.34
C ASP A 143 -4.50 23.04 27.98
N ASP A 144 -4.65 23.42 29.25
CA ASP A 144 -3.60 24.15 29.97
C ASP A 144 -2.32 23.32 30.10
N HIS A 145 -2.46 22.03 30.36
CA HIS A 145 -1.34 21.10 30.40
C HIS A 145 -0.60 21.03 29.05
N LEU A 146 -1.34 21.02 27.93
CA LEU A 146 -0.74 21.05 26.58
C LEU A 146 -0.03 22.37 26.26
N LYS A 147 -0.38 23.46 26.95
CA LYS A 147 0.20 24.80 26.78
C LYS A 147 1.41 25.06 27.68
N GLU A 148 1.74 24.16 28.61
CA GLU A 148 2.94 24.27 29.43
C GLU A 148 4.22 24.32 28.56
N ARG A 149 5.15 25.19 28.94
CA ARG A 149 6.41 25.42 28.22
C ARG A 149 7.58 25.33 29.18
N THR A 150 8.64 24.67 28.73
CA THR A 150 9.94 24.63 29.40
C THR A 150 10.88 25.58 28.67
N VAL A 151 11.58 26.43 29.41
CA VAL A 151 12.58 27.35 28.84
C VAL A 151 13.99 26.77 28.96
N ALA A 152 14.88 27.15 28.06
CA ALA A 152 16.25 26.65 28.01
C ALA A 152 17.03 26.82 29.32
N LYS A 153 16.71 27.87 30.09
CA LYS A 153 17.32 28.12 31.40
C LYS A 153 16.99 27.04 32.44
N GLN A 154 15.83 26.38 32.33
CA GLN A 154 15.36 25.35 33.27
C GLN A 154 15.94 23.97 32.93
N ASP A 155 16.25 23.71 31.66
CA ASP A 155 16.83 22.44 31.21
C ASP A 155 17.82 22.66 30.05
N PRO A 156 19.04 23.14 30.36
CA PRO A 156 20.03 23.46 29.34
C PRO A 156 20.44 22.26 28.48
N MET A 157 20.40 21.03 29.04
CA MET A 157 20.79 19.80 28.34
C MET A 157 19.81 19.44 27.22
N HIS A 158 18.50 19.64 27.42
CA HIS A 158 17.49 19.34 26.40
C HIS A 158 17.18 20.51 25.46
N ALA A 159 17.73 21.69 25.74
CA ALA A 159 17.53 22.88 24.92
C ALA A 159 17.92 22.64 23.46
N ARG A 160 19.08 22.00 23.20
CA ARG A 160 19.57 21.71 21.83
C ARG A 160 19.52 22.96 20.93
N GLY A 161 19.93 24.12 21.46
CA GLY A 161 19.88 25.41 20.76
C GLY A 161 18.51 26.11 20.73
N ARG A 162 17.44 25.51 21.27
CA ARG A 162 16.11 26.12 21.38
C ARG A 162 16.05 27.04 22.61
N LYS A 163 15.34 28.17 22.50
CA LYS A 163 15.08 29.09 23.63
C LYS A 163 14.00 28.57 24.59
N TRP A 164 13.01 27.87 24.06
CA TRP A 164 11.92 27.22 24.79
C TRP A 164 11.32 26.09 23.94
N TRP A 165 10.58 25.18 24.57
CA TRP A 165 9.79 24.14 23.92
C TRP A 165 8.53 23.83 24.73
N TRP A 166 7.57 23.12 24.12
CA TRP A 166 6.41 22.61 24.86
C TRP A 166 6.86 21.53 25.83
N THR A 167 6.46 21.61 27.09
CA THR A 167 6.89 20.63 28.11
C THR A 167 6.47 19.22 27.71
N HIS A 168 5.29 19.07 27.11
CA HIS A 168 4.70 17.78 26.73
C HIS A 168 4.69 17.55 25.22
N GLU A 169 5.83 17.74 24.53
CA GLU A 169 5.92 17.68 23.05
C GLU A 169 5.29 16.41 22.46
N ARG A 170 5.56 15.24 23.08
CA ARG A 170 5.06 13.94 22.60
C ARG A 170 3.55 13.81 22.75
N LEU A 171 3.01 14.22 23.90
CA LEU A 171 1.57 14.22 24.16
C LEU A 171 0.84 15.15 23.19
N ARG A 172 1.37 16.38 23.05
CA ARG A 172 0.87 17.39 22.13
C ARG A 172 0.86 16.90 20.69
N ARG A 173 1.96 16.29 20.24
CA ARG A 173 2.07 15.70 18.90
C ARG A 173 1.06 14.58 18.66
N ALA A 174 0.84 13.72 19.66
CA ALA A 174 -0.15 12.65 19.57
C ALA A 174 -1.58 13.20 19.43
N TYR A 175 -1.96 14.15 20.27
CA TYR A 175 -3.29 14.77 20.24
C TYR A 175 -3.54 15.51 18.90
N PHE A 176 -2.64 16.42 18.51
CA PHE A 176 -2.84 17.20 17.28
C PHE A 176 -2.77 16.34 16.01
N ARG A 177 -2.15 15.15 16.05
CA ARG A 177 -2.28 14.17 14.97
C ARG A 177 -3.73 13.73 14.80
N LEU A 178 -4.41 13.36 15.89
CA LEU A 178 -5.81 12.93 15.84
C LEU A 178 -6.70 14.06 15.33
N VAL A 179 -6.51 15.28 15.84
CA VAL A 179 -7.25 16.47 15.39
C VAL A 179 -7.04 16.72 13.90
N ARG A 180 -5.79 16.67 13.43
CA ARG A 180 -5.47 16.88 12.00
C ARG A 180 -6.11 15.82 11.11
N LEU A 181 -6.06 14.55 11.51
CA LEU A 181 -6.69 13.47 10.75
C LEU A 181 -8.23 13.59 10.74
N ASN A 182 -8.82 14.02 11.85
CA ASN A 182 -10.26 14.31 11.90
C ASN A 182 -10.64 15.45 10.96
N ARG A 183 -9.92 16.59 11.02
CA ARG A 183 -10.17 17.75 10.14
C ARG A 183 -10.00 17.43 8.66
N ALA A 184 -9.11 16.51 8.33
CA ALA A 184 -8.94 16.02 6.97
C ALA A 184 -10.04 15.03 6.53
N GLY A 185 -10.97 14.64 7.41
CA GLY A 185 -12.05 13.70 7.10
C GLY A 185 -11.60 12.25 6.94
N VAL A 186 -10.36 11.89 7.31
CA VAL A 186 -9.76 10.59 6.98
C VAL A 186 -9.86 9.54 8.10
N LEU A 187 -10.49 9.84 9.23
CA LEU A 187 -10.63 8.88 10.35
C LEU A 187 -11.84 7.96 10.22
N PHE A 188 -12.96 8.46 9.70
CA PHE A 188 -14.25 7.77 9.74
C PHE A 188 -14.95 7.73 8.38
N ALA A 189 -14.21 7.88 7.27
CA ALA A 189 -14.77 7.81 5.92
C ALA A 189 -15.47 6.46 5.64
N PHE A 190 -15.04 5.38 6.31
CA PHE A 190 -15.68 4.06 6.24
C PHE A 190 -17.08 3.99 6.88
N CYS A 191 -17.44 4.95 7.75
CA CYS A 191 -18.76 5.06 8.37
C CYS A 191 -19.72 5.94 7.56
N ASP A 192 -19.25 6.62 6.51
CA ASP A 192 -20.06 7.58 5.75
C ASP A 192 -21.19 6.85 4.99
N PRO A 193 -22.47 7.17 5.28
CA PRO A 193 -23.60 6.58 4.56
C PRO A 193 -23.52 6.77 3.04
N ALA A 194 -22.97 7.88 2.55
CA ALA A 194 -22.79 8.12 1.12
C ALA A 194 -21.82 7.13 0.47
N VAL A 195 -20.80 6.70 1.20
CA VAL A 195 -19.81 5.70 0.76
C VAL A 195 -20.40 4.29 0.84
N LEU A 196 -21.23 4.01 1.84
CA LEU A 196 -21.85 2.71 2.06
C LEU A 196 -23.02 2.40 1.10
N LYS A 197 -23.58 3.40 0.41
CA LYS A 197 -24.73 3.25 -0.53
C LYS A 197 -24.54 2.19 -1.63
N GLY A 198 -23.33 1.73 -1.90
CA GLY A 198 -23.01 0.77 -2.96
C GLY A 198 -22.53 -0.62 -2.51
N GLY A 199 -22.45 -0.91 -1.21
CA GLY A 199 -21.86 -2.18 -0.73
C GLY A 199 -21.93 -2.42 0.77
N GLY A 200 -21.46 -3.60 1.20
CA GLY A 200 -21.38 -3.98 2.62
C GLY A 200 -20.38 -3.15 3.44
N PRO A 201 -20.20 -3.48 4.74
CA PRO A 201 -19.35 -2.71 5.63
C PRO A 201 -17.90 -2.62 5.12
N LEU A 202 -17.35 -1.40 5.11
CA LEU A 202 -15.97 -1.16 4.71
C LEU A 202 -15.00 -1.34 5.89
N PRO A 203 -13.81 -1.92 5.67
CA PRO A 203 -12.83 -2.11 6.72
C PRO A 203 -12.19 -0.78 7.14
N SER A 204 -12.12 -0.53 8.44
CA SER A 204 -11.42 0.63 9.04
C SER A 204 -9.89 0.45 9.13
N ALA A 205 -9.40 -0.76 8.86
CA ALA A 205 -8.00 -1.14 8.96
C ALA A 205 -7.54 -2.01 7.78
N THR A 206 -6.26 -1.90 7.46
CA THR A 206 -5.59 -2.67 6.39
C THR A 206 -5.15 -4.06 6.86
N ASN A 207 -5.80 -4.64 7.89
CA ASN A 207 -5.39 -5.93 8.47
C ASN A 207 -5.43 -7.07 7.45
N GLN A 208 -6.37 -7.03 6.50
CA GLN A 208 -6.43 -8.02 5.41
C GLN A 208 -5.20 -7.95 4.50
N LEU A 209 -4.67 -6.76 4.25
CA LEU A 209 -3.44 -6.58 3.46
C LEU A 209 -2.20 -6.94 4.27
N GLU A 210 -2.10 -6.42 5.50
CA GLU A 210 -0.93 -6.64 6.36
C GLU A 210 -0.80 -8.07 6.85
N GLY A 211 -1.91 -8.70 7.26
CA GLY A 211 -1.98 -10.07 7.75
C GLY A 211 -2.14 -11.12 6.65
N GLY A 212 -2.64 -10.73 5.48
CA GLY A 212 -2.74 -11.58 4.29
C GLY A 212 -1.51 -11.47 3.42
N VAL A 213 -1.64 -10.77 2.28
CA VAL A 213 -0.61 -10.71 1.22
C VAL A 213 0.75 -10.28 1.76
N ASN A 214 0.83 -9.18 2.52
CA ASN A 214 2.11 -8.68 3.01
C ASN A 214 2.77 -9.64 3.99
N ALA A 215 2.00 -10.33 4.84
CA ALA A 215 2.55 -11.30 5.78
C ALA A 215 3.13 -12.52 5.06
N VAL A 216 2.47 -13.01 4.01
CA VAL A 216 2.99 -14.11 3.19
C VAL A 216 4.31 -13.73 2.54
N VAL A 217 4.38 -12.55 1.93
CA VAL A 217 5.60 -12.03 1.28
C VAL A 217 6.72 -11.82 2.30
N LYS A 218 6.44 -11.20 3.46
CA LYS A 218 7.41 -10.98 4.53
C LYS A 218 7.97 -12.31 5.05
N ARG A 219 7.09 -13.28 5.36
CA ARG A 219 7.50 -14.62 5.80
C ARG A 219 8.35 -15.33 4.76
N ALA A 220 8.02 -15.24 3.48
CA ALA A 220 8.83 -15.85 2.43
C ALA A 220 10.27 -15.31 2.44
N LEU A 221 10.43 -13.99 2.56
CA LEU A 221 11.75 -13.37 2.68
C LEU A 221 12.45 -13.70 4.00
N ASP A 222 11.72 -13.79 5.10
CA ASP A 222 12.27 -14.14 6.41
C ASP A 222 12.80 -15.58 6.47
N HIS A 223 12.15 -16.53 5.77
CA HIS A 223 12.66 -17.90 5.66
C HIS A 223 13.85 -18.03 4.72
N HIS A 224 14.03 -17.08 3.79
CA HIS A 224 15.11 -17.06 2.81
C HIS A 224 16.02 -15.86 3.04
N ARG A 225 16.66 -15.80 4.22
CA ARG A 225 17.65 -14.77 4.52
C ARG A 225 18.91 -14.93 3.67
N GLY A 226 19.54 -13.82 3.29
CA GLY A 226 20.77 -13.80 2.49
C GLY A 226 20.55 -13.96 0.98
N LEU A 227 19.31 -13.84 0.49
CA LEU A 227 19.05 -13.78 -0.95
C LEU A 227 19.62 -12.50 -1.57
N SER A 228 20.19 -12.61 -2.77
CA SER A 228 20.52 -11.46 -3.60
C SER A 228 19.27 -10.63 -3.91
N GLU A 229 19.44 -9.34 -4.24
CA GLU A 229 18.30 -8.46 -4.54
C GLU A 229 17.42 -9.02 -5.68
N GLU A 230 18.03 -9.60 -6.72
CA GLU A 230 17.30 -10.22 -7.81
C GLU A 230 16.44 -11.41 -7.31
N HIS A 231 17.00 -12.27 -6.46
CA HIS A 231 16.26 -13.39 -5.89
C HIS A 231 15.21 -12.95 -4.90
N MET A 232 15.43 -11.88 -4.13
CA MET A 232 14.39 -11.29 -3.28
C MET A 232 13.20 -10.80 -4.12
N ARG A 233 13.46 -10.09 -5.23
CA ARG A 233 12.40 -9.65 -6.16
C ARG A 233 11.62 -10.84 -6.71
N ARG A 234 12.32 -11.88 -7.18
CA ARG A 234 11.70 -13.10 -7.70
C ARG A 234 10.88 -13.86 -6.65
N CYS A 235 11.38 -13.94 -5.42
CA CYS A 235 10.67 -14.54 -4.29
C CYS A 235 9.37 -13.77 -3.99
N ARG A 236 9.40 -12.43 -4.01
CA ARG A 236 8.20 -11.59 -3.85
C ARG A 236 7.20 -11.78 -4.99
N GLU A 237 7.68 -11.72 -6.24
CA GLU A 237 6.86 -11.93 -7.45
C GLU A 237 6.16 -13.29 -7.39
N TRP A 238 6.92 -14.35 -7.06
CA TRP A 238 6.38 -15.70 -6.87
C TRP A 238 5.33 -15.76 -5.77
N ALA A 239 5.64 -15.21 -4.58
CA ALA A 239 4.70 -15.22 -3.45
C ALA A 239 3.39 -14.49 -3.78
N ILE A 240 3.46 -13.37 -4.50
CA ILE A 240 2.27 -12.63 -4.95
C ILE A 240 1.52 -13.41 -6.04
N TYR A 241 2.24 -13.99 -7.00
CA TYR A 241 1.66 -14.76 -8.09
C TYR A 241 0.85 -15.96 -7.57
N MET A 242 1.39 -16.68 -6.59
CA MET A 242 0.72 -17.82 -5.96
C MET A 242 -0.55 -17.43 -5.18
N LEU A 243 -0.76 -16.15 -4.89
CA LEU A 243 -1.97 -15.64 -4.23
C LEU A 243 -3.05 -15.18 -5.23
N THR A 244 -2.80 -15.29 -6.53
CA THR A 244 -3.81 -14.99 -7.57
C THR A 244 -4.90 -16.07 -7.61
N GLU A 245 -6.03 -15.77 -8.25
CA GLU A 245 -7.19 -16.68 -8.30
C GLU A 245 -6.88 -18.02 -8.99
N GLN A 246 -5.99 -18.00 -9.99
CA GLN A 246 -5.61 -19.16 -10.79
C GLN A 246 -4.09 -19.11 -11.09
N PRO A 247 -3.22 -19.45 -10.13
CA PRO A 247 -1.79 -19.50 -10.38
C PRO A 247 -1.47 -20.72 -11.24
N ASP A 248 -0.74 -20.49 -12.33
CA ASP A 248 -0.16 -21.51 -13.20
C ASP A 248 1.37 -21.34 -13.26
N PRO A 249 2.08 -21.76 -12.19
CA PRO A 249 3.53 -21.58 -12.12
C PRO A 249 4.27 -22.27 -13.27
N MET A 250 3.70 -23.35 -13.81
CA MET A 250 4.32 -24.11 -14.90
C MET A 250 4.25 -23.37 -16.23
N ALA A 251 3.24 -22.52 -16.46
CA ALA A 251 3.22 -21.65 -17.63
C ALA A 251 4.37 -20.63 -17.68
N LEU A 252 4.97 -20.29 -16.53
CA LEU A 252 6.14 -19.40 -16.45
C LEU A 252 7.46 -20.14 -16.73
N VAL A 253 7.48 -21.47 -16.62
CA VAL A 253 8.66 -22.29 -16.83
C VAL A 253 8.80 -22.64 -18.32
N THR A 254 9.45 -21.76 -19.07
CA THR A 254 9.83 -22.06 -20.46
C THR A 254 11.04 -23.02 -20.55
N PRO A 255 11.19 -23.78 -21.66
CA PRO A 255 12.34 -24.65 -21.89
C PRO A 255 13.71 -23.98 -21.73
N GLU A 256 13.79 -22.67 -21.99
CA GLU A 256 14.98 -21.85 -21.80
C GLU A 256 15.45 -21.78 -20.34
N HIS A 257 14.53 -21.87 -19.37
CA HIS A 257 14.88 -21.84 -17.94
C HIS A 257 15.58 -23.12 -17.47
N TRP A 258 15.42 -24.23 -18.18
CA TRP A 258 16.16 -25.47 -17.92
C TRP A 258 17.59 -25.44 -18.48
N ARG A 259 17.94 -24.45 -19.32
CA ARG A 259 19.31 -24.29 -19.81
C ARG A 259 20.17 -23.81 -18.64
N MET A 260 21.20 -24.59 -18.31
CA MET A 260 22.19 -24.17 -17.30
C MET A 260 22.75 -22.80 -17.67
N ARG A 261 22.43 -21.79 -16.85
CA ARG A 261 23.19 -20.54 -16.87
C ARG A 261 24.55 -20.84 -16.27
N LYS A 262 25.64 -20.60 -17.01
CA LYS A 262 26.97 -20.50 -16.42
C LYS A 262 26.90 -19.35 -15.41
N GLY A 263 26.86 -19.67 -14.12
CA GLY A 263 26.86 -18.66 -13.07
C GLY A 263 28.09 -17.76 -13.23
N LYS A 264 27.94 -16.47 -12.93
CA LYS A 264 29.11 -15.65 -12.58
C LYS A 264 29.81 -16.38 -11.43
N PRO A 265 31.15 -16.52 -11.43
CA PRO A 265 31.84 -17.08 -10.28
C PRO A 265 31.39 -16.29 -9.05
N ALA A 266 30.96 -17.00 -8.01
CA ALA A 266 30.71 -16.36 -6.72
C ALA A 266 32.00 -15.63 -6.35
N GLY A 267 31.90 -14.32 -6.08
CA GLY A 267 32.95 -13.63 -5.37
C GLY A 267 33.24 -14.40 -4.09
N ASN A 268 34.50 -14.48 -3.70
CA ASN A 268 34.85 -15.11 -2.44
C ASN A 268 34.41 -14.17 -1.30
N ASP A 269 33.15 -14.26 -0.94
CA ASP A 269 32.54 -13.51 0.16
C ASP A 269 32.71 -14.28 1.50
N GLY A 270 33.51 -15.36 1.47
CA GLY A 270 33.88 -16.11 2.67
C GLY A 270 34.76 -15.25 3.57
N PRO A 271 34.63 -15.36 4.90
CA PRO A 271 35.53 -14.66 5.82
C PRO A 271 36.98 -15.05 5.50
N MET A 272 37.85 -14.05 5.46
CA MET A 272 39.26 -14.25 5.18
C MET A 272 39.85 -15.29 6.16
N PRO A 273 40.69 -16.25 5.71
CA PRO A 273 41.29 -17.22 6.61
C PRO A 273 42.12 -16.47 7.67
N GLY A 274 41.70 -16.55 8.94
CA GLY A 274 42.36 -15.87 10.07
C GLY A 274 41.49 -14.90 10.87
N THR A 275 40.27 -14.58 10.45
CA THR A 275 39.38 -13.65 11.16
C THR A 275 38.17 -14.35 11.79
N MET A 276 38.40 -15.34 12.66
CA MET A 276 37.30 -15.98 13.42
C MET A 276 36.66 -15.06 14.47
N THR A 277 37.23 -13.87 14.71
CA THR A 277 36.75 -12.85 15.66
C THR A 277 36.34 -11.54 15.00
N ALA A 278 36.41 -11.41 13.67
CA ALA A 278 35.95 -10.18 13.01
C ALA A 278 34.41 -10.18 12.92
N VAL A 279 33.80 -9.07 13.34
CA VAL A 279 32.38 -8.82 13.12
C VAL A 279 32.13 -8.80 11.62
N GLN A 280 31.21 -9.64 11.15
CA GLN A 280 30.79 -9.68 9.76
C GLN A 280 30.22 -8.29 9.40
N GLU A 281 30.87 -7.58 8.49
CA GLU A 281 30.37 -6.29 8.03
C GLU A 281 29.04 -6.50 7.28
N PRO A 282 28.06 -5.59 7.42
CA PRO A 282 26.82 -5.65 6.64
C PRO A 282 27.15 -5.67 5.16
N THR A 283 26.50 -6.55 4.42
CA THR A 283 26.66 -6.65 2.97
C THR A 283 26.24 -5.32 2.32
N ASP A 284 26.99 -4.84 1.34
CA ASP A 284 26.62 -3.65 0.56
C ASP A 284 25.29 -3.90 -0.17
N GLY A 285 24.21 -3.37 0.37
CA GLY A 285 22.86 -3.59 -0.15
C GLY A 285 21.79 -2.88 0.67
N VAL A 286 20.58 -2.76 0.09
CA VAL A 286 19.41 -2.27 0.81
C VAL A 286 19.13 -3.23 1.97
N ASP A 287 19.18 -2.76 3.21
CA ASP A 287 18.72 -3.53 4.37
C ASP A 287 17.22 -3.82 4.22
N ALA A 288 16.93 -5.00 3.66
CA ALA A 288 15.59 -5.49 3.44
C ALA A 288 14.95 -6.08 4.71
N TYR A 289 15.72 -6.16 5.80
CA TYR A 289 15.33 -6.73 7.09
C TYR A 289 14.97 -5.65 8.12
N GLU A 290 15.22 -4.37 7.83
CA GLU A 290 14.56 -3.27 8.53
C GLU A 290 13.04 -3.38 8.29
N SER A 291 12.29 -3.60 9.38
CA SER A 291 10.84 -3.49 9.40
C SER A 291 10.45 -2.06 9.01
N GLY A 292 10.17 -1.86 7.73
CA GLY A 292 10.10 -0.53 7.12
C GLY A 292 9.16 0.43 7.84
N PHE A 293 9.73 1.50 8.41
CA PHE A 293 9.06 2.78 8.71
C PHE A 293 10.06 3.97 8.80
N GLY A 294 11.25 3.86 8.20
CA GLY A 294 12.08 5.04 7.96
C GLY A 294 11.55 5.83 6.77
N ILE A 295 11.26 7.12 6.93
CA ILE A 295 11.16 8.06 5.80
C ILE A 295 12.53 8.00 5.11
N ARG A 296 12.61 7.30 3.97
CA ARG A 296 13.85 7.22 3.20
C ARG A 296 14.14 8.60 2.62
N LYS A 297 15.25 9.22 3.01
CA LYS A 297 15.79 10.34 2.24
C LYS A 297 16.19 9.80 0.87
N GLY A 298 15.65 10.43 -0.17
CA GLY A 298 15.80 9.98 -1.55
C GLY A 298 17.25 9.82 -1.99
N TRP A 299 17.45 8.88 -2.89
CA TRP A 299 18.69 8.64 -3.62
C TRP A 299 19.11 9.93 -4.34
N ALA A 300 20.21 10.54 -3.90
CA ALA A 300 20.86 11.62 -4.61
C ALA A 300 21.63 10.98 -5.78
N GLY A 301 21.06 11.08 -6.98
CA GLY A 301 21.76 10.67 -8.20
C GLY A 301 23.06 11.45 -8.32
N ARG A 302 24.19 10.74 -8.31
CA ARG A 302 25.42 11.24 -8.90
C ARG A 302 25.41 10.82 -10.36
N SER A 303 25.27 11.80 -11.22
CA SER A 303 25.67 11.72 -12.62
C SER A 303 27.19 11.67 -12.69
N THR A 304 27.71 10.62 -13.33
CA THR A 304 28.96 10.66 -14.10
C THR A 304 28.69 9.94 -15.40
#